data_AF-A0A7I7MIU1-F1
#
_entry.id   AF-A0A7I7MIU1-F1
#
_cell.length_a   1.000
_cell.length_b   1.000
_cell.length_c   1.000
_cell.angle_alpha   90.00
_cell.angle_beta   90.00
_cell.angle_gamma   90.00
#
_symmetry.space_group_name_H-M   'P 1'
#
loop_
_entity.id
_entity.type
_entity.pdbx_description
1 polymer ?
#
loop_
_entity_poly.entity_id
_entity_poly.type
_entity_poly.pdbx_seq_one_letter_code
_entity_poly.pdbx_strand_id
1 'polypeptide(L)'
;MAFGAGVLISALAFDLMDEAERIGGLLPTACGFVGGALAYVLANTVLSRHGARHRKRSHDRQPSEEQAGGSGAAIAIGALLDGIPESVVLGISLIGGQGVGLPVLAAVFISNLPEGLSSAAGMKQAGRSARYVFGVWTGIAVISGASAMLGYLLLAGAAPSLIAVITAVAAGAILAMIADTMVPEAFEETHIFTGLITTVGFLIAFAIERIG
;
A
#
# COMPACT_ATOMS: atom_id res chain seq x y z
N MET A 1 -1.14 6.20 -10.98
CA MET A 1 -1.86 5.77 -9.76
C MET A 1 -3.16 5.00 -10.03
N ALA A 2 -4.02 5.45 -10.97
CA ALA A 2 -5.35 4.85 -11.23
C ALA A 2 -5.36 3.32 -11.38
N PHE A 3 -4.43 2.79 -12.18
CA PHE A 3 -4.31 1.36 -12.47
C PHE A 3 -3.99 0.55 -11.21
N GLY A 4 -3.00 1.00 -10.43
CA GLY A 4 -2.60 0.36 -9.17
C GLY A 4 -3.71 0.36 -8.14
N ALA A 5 -4.52 1.41 -8.06
CA ALA A 5 -5.69 1.46 -7.19
C ALA A 5 -6.69 0.34 -7.53
N GLY A 6 -6.95 0.10 -8.81
CA GLY A 6 -7.83 -0.99 -9.26
C GLY A 6 -7.29 -2.37 -8.89
N VAL A 7 -5.98 -2.57 -9.10
CA VAL A 7 -5.29 -3.81 -8.77
C VAL A 7 -5.38 -4.12 -7.27
N LEU A 8 -5.13 -3.12 -6.41
CA LEU A 8 -5.23 -3.30 -4.95
C LEU A 8 -6.69 -3.50 -4.49
N ILE A 9 -7.67 -2.86 -5.13
CA ILE A 9 -9.10 -3.12 -4.84
C ILE A 9 -9.46 -4.58 -5.13
N SER A 10 -8.93 -5.17 -6.21
CA SER A 10 -9.14 -6.60 -6.49
C SER A 10 -8.49 -7.47 -5.42
N ALA A 11 -7.20 -7.24 -5.14
CA ALA A 11 -6.45 -8.04 -4.16
C ALA A 11 -7.06 -7.95 -2.75
N LEU A 12 -7.45 -6.75 -2.30
CA LEU A 12 -8.06 -6.60 -0.98
C LEU A 12 -9.42 -7.32 -0.89
N ALA A 13 -10.20 -7.33 -1.97
CA ALA A 13 -11.52 -7.95 -1.98
C ALA A 13 -11.45 -9.48 -2.01
N PHE A 14 -10.63 -10.04 -2.90
CA PHE A 14 -10.63 -11.48 -3.18
C PHE A 14 -9.52 -12.25 -2.49
N ASP A 15 -8.38 -11.63 -2.20
CA ASP A 15 -7.26 -12.34 -1.54
C ASP A 15 -7.22 -12.07 -0.03
N LEU A 16 -7.60 -10.87 0.42
CA LEU A 16 -7.46 -10.49 1.83
C LEU A 16 -8.76 -10.66 2.62
N MET A 17 -9.84 -10.04 2.15
CA MET A 17 -11.11 -10.09 2.87
C MET A 17 -11.75 -11.48 2.84
N ASP A 18 -11.75 -12.14 1.68
CA ASP A 18 -12.26 -13.51 1.54
C ASP A 18 -11.47 -14.50 2.40
N GLU A 19 -10.14 -14.43 2.36
CA GLU A 19 -9.29 -15.32 3.16
C GLU A 19 -9.43 -15.05 4.67
N ALA A 20 -9.45 -13.77 5.08
CA ALA A 20 -9.64 -13.42 6.49
C ALA A 20 -10.99 -13.93 7.01
N GLU A 21 -12.08 -13.76 6.26
CA GLU A 21 -13.40 -14.29 6.61
C GLU A 21 -13.41 -15.82 6.66
N ARG A 22 -12.81 -16.50 5.67
CA ARG A 22 -12.74 -17.96 5.64
C ARG A 22 -11.97 -18.55 6.82
N ILE A 23 -10.89 -17.90 7.25
CA ILE A 23 -10.03 -18.38 8.35
C ILE A 23 -10.61 -18.01 9.73
N GLY A 24 -11.11 -16.78 9.90
CA GLY A 24 -11.46 -16.22 11.21
C GLY A 24 -12.94 -15.94 11.44
N GLY A 25 -13.76 -16.01 10.39
CA GLY A 25 -15.17 -15.61 10.41
C GLY A 25 -15.37 -14.10 10.30
N LEU A 26 -16.63 -13.69 10.14
CA LEU A 26 -16.99 -12.31 9.82
C LEU A 26 -16.61 -11.30 10.92
N LEU A 27 -16.81 -11.63 12.19
CA LEU A 27 -16.63 -10.67 13.28
C LEU A 27 -15.14 -10.27 13.46
N PRO A 28 -14.18 -11.21 13.56
CA PRO A 28 -12.76 -10.84 13.63
C PRO A 28 -12.28 -10.08 12.39
N THR A 29 -12.75 -10.47 11.21
CA THR A 29 -12.47 -9.78 9.95
C THR A 29 -12.99 -8.35 9.95
N ALA A 30 -14.26 -8.12 10.30
CA ALA A 30 -14.84 -6.79 10.35
C ALA A 30 -14.13 -5.89 11.39
N CYS A 31 -13.82 -6.41 12.57
CA CYS A 31 -13.08 -5.68 13.59
C CYS A 31 -11.66 -5.32 13.12
N GLY A 32 -10.95 -6.28 12.52
CA GLY A 32 -9.62 -6.05 11.95
C GLY A 32 -9.66 -4.99 10.85
N PHE A 33 -10.59 -5.12 9.91
CA PHE A 33 -10.75 -4.20 8.79
C PHE A 33 -10.98 -2.75 9.24
N VAL A 34 -11.95 -2.53 10.13
CA VAL A 34 -12.21 -1.20 10.68
C VAL A 34 -11.01 -0.71 11.49
N GLY A 35 -10.40 -1.57 12.30
CA GLY A 35 -9.20 -1.25 13.08
C GLY A 35 -8.02 -0.81 12.22
N GLY A 36 -7.79 -1.47 11.09
CA GLY A 36 -6.75 -1.14 10.13
C GLY A 36 -6.97 0.18 9.42
N ALA A 37 -8.20 0.45 8.97
CA ALA A 37 -8.56 1.75 8.39
C ALA A 37 -8.36 2.88 9.41
N LEU A 38 -8.79 2.69 10.66
CA LEU A 38 -8.57 3.67 11.74
C LEU A 38 -7.08 3.88 12.03
N ALA A 39 -6.29 2.80 12.11
CA ALA A 39 -4.85 2.88 12.33
C ALA A 39 -4.16 3.66 11.21
N TYR A 40 -4.54 3.41 9.95
CA TYR A 40 -4.02 4.15 8.79
C TYR A 40 -4.35 5.64 8.89
N VAL A 41 -5.62 5.98 9.13
CA VAL A 41 -6.06 7.38 9.25
C VAL A 41 -5.38 8.09 10.41
N LEU A 42 -5.21 7.42 11.56
CA LEU A 42 -4.50 7.97 12.70
C LEU A 42 -3.02 8.21 12.39
N ALA A 43 -2.34 7.23 11.79
CA ALA A 43 -0.95 7.37 11.37
C ALA A 43 -0.79 8.52 10.37
N ASN A 44 -1.68 8.60 9.37
CA ASN A 44 -1.68 9.66 8.37
C ASN A 44 -1.98 11.05 8.98
N THR A 45 -2.87 11.10 9.98
CA THR A 45 -3.18 12.35 10.72
C THR A 45 -1.98 12.82 11.53
N VAL A 46 -1.30 11.92 12.24
CA VAL A 46 -0.08 12.24 12.99
C VAL A 46 1.02 12.71 12.04
N LEU A 47 1.22 12.05 10.90
CA LEU A 47 2.18 12.46 9.88
C LEU A 47 1.85 13.83 9.27
N SER A 48 0.57 14.08 9.01
CA SER A 48 0.09 15.33 8.44
C SER A 48 0.35 16.51 9.38
N ARG A 49 0.27 16.31 10.70
CA ARG A 49 0.65 17.31 11.71
C ARG A 49 2.14 17.64 11.72
N HIS A 50 2.98 16.74 11.20
CA HIS A 50 4.43 16.91 11.06
C HIS A 50 4.85 17.31 9.63
N GLY A 51 3.92 17.71 8.77
CA GLY A 51 4.23 18.27 7.43
C GLY A 51 4.19 17.29 6.25
N ALA A 52 3.75 16.03 6.45
CA ALA A 52 3.76 14.99 5.39
C ALA A 52 2.55 15.02 4.43
N ARG A 53 1.67 16.02 4.51
CA ARG A 53 0.30 15.99 3.96
C ARG A 53 0.21 15.83 2.42
N HIS A 54 1.26 16.17 1.67
CA HIS A 54 1.28 16.14 0.19
C HIS A 54 2.32 15.15 -0.39
N ARG A 55 2.69 14.13 0.39
CA ARG A 55 3.80 13.22 0.08
C ARG A 55 3.69 12.37 -1.20
N LYS A 56 2.47 12.06 -1.66
CA LYS A 56 2.25 11.28 -2.89
C LYS A 56 1.92 12.14 -4.12
N ARG A 57 1.89 13.47 -3.98
CA ARG A 57 1.48 14.37 -5.06
C ARG A 57 2.62 14.69 -5.99
N SER A 58 2.45 14.35 -7.26
CA SER A 58 3.37 14.67 -8.34
C SER A 58 3.15 16.07 -8.91
N HIS A 59 1.94 16.64 -8.75
CA HIS A 59 1.49 17.82 -9.51
C HIS A 59 1.32 19.11 -8.69
N ASP A 60 1.16 19.05 -7.36
CA ASP A 60 1.07 20.24 -6.50
C ASP A 60 1.96 20.17 -5.24
N ARG A 61 3.01 21.00 -5.26
CA ARG A 61 3.87 21.45 -4.15
C ARG A 61 4.29 20.39 -3.13
N GLN A 62 5.14 19.44 -3.53
CA GLN A 62 6.13 18.94 -2.57
C GLN A 62 7.07 20.13 -2.22
N PRO A 63 7.10 20.60 -0.97
CA PRO A 63 7.97 21.71 -0.63
C PRO A 63 9.43 21.28 -0.79
N SER A 64 10.24 22.12 -1.47
CA SER A 64 11.69 21.91 -1.55
C SER A 64 12.29 21.95 -0.13
N GLU A 65 13.53 21.44 0.07
CA GLU A 65 14.18 21.60 1.39
C GLU A 65 14.29 23.05 1.83
N GLU A 66 14.42 23.97 0.87
CA GLU A 66 14.49 25.41 1.12
C GLU A 66 13.14 25.97 1.60
N GLN A 67 12.02 25.36 1.21
CA GLN A 67 10.66 25.80 1.58
C GLN A 67 10.14 25.14 2.85
N ALA A 68 10.49 23.87 3.09
CA ALA A 68 10.19 23.16 4.34
C ALA A 68 11.28 22.12 4.63
N GLY A 69 12.19 22.45 5.54
CA GLY A 69 13.19 21.53 6.05
C GLY A 69 12.54 20.25 6.59
N GLY A 70 13.02 19.08 6.18
CA GLY A 70 12.45 17.78 6.57
C GLY A 70 11.34 17.23 5.66
N SER A 71 10.93 17.95 4.60
CA SER A 71 9.89 17.48 3.67
C SER A 71 10.22 16.13 3.02
N GLY A 72 11.49 15.87 2.76
CA GLY A 72 11.95 14.59 2.20
C GLY A 72 11.77 13.40 3.17
N ALA A 73 12.04 13.60 4.46
CA ALA A 73 11.81 12.57 5.47
C ALA A 73 10.30 12.29 5.62
N ALA A 74 9.46 13.33 5.56
CA ALA A 74 8.01 13.20 5.59
C ALA A 74 7.45 12.42 4.37
N ILE A 75 8.06 12.60 3.20
CA ILE A 75 7.75 11.83 1.98
C ILE A 75 8.13 10.35 2.15
N ALA A 76 9.36 10.09 2.62
CA ALA A 76 9.87 8.74 2.82
C ALA A 76 9.11 7.96 3.91
N ILE A 77 8.84 8.57 5.07
CA ILE A 77 8.07 7.96 6.16
C ILE A 77 6.65 7.63 5.70
N GLY A 78 6.09 8.50 4.88
CA GLY A 78 4.82 8.24 4.25
C GLY A 78 4.81 6.99 3.37
N ALA A 79 5.66 6.98 2.35
CA ALA A 79 5.72 5.87 1.40
C ALA A 79 6.00 4.54 2.12
N LEU A 80 6.78 4.60 3.20
CA LEU A 80 6.98 3.48 4.10
C LEU A 80 5.69 3.04 4.81
N LEU A 81 4.91 3.98 5.35
CA LEU A 81 3.64 3.68 6.02
C LEU A 81 2.61 3.01 5.10
N ASP A 82 2.63 3.31 3.80
CA ASP A 82 1.77 2.64 2.83
C ASP A 82 2.30 1.26 2.44
N GLY A 83 3.62 1.11 2.36
CA GLY A 83 4.26 -0.17 2.03
C GLY A 83 4.22 -1.20 3.16
N ILE A 84 4.06 -0.78 4.43
CA ILE A 84 4.00 -1.71 5.58
C ILE A 84 2.80 -2.66 5.49
N PRO A 85 1.54 -2.19 5.34
CA PRO A 85 0.39 -3.08 5.18
C PRO A 85 0.58 -4.12 4.06
N GLU A 86 1.04 -3.69 2.89
CA GLU A 86 1.28 -4.57 1.74
C GLU A 86 2.39 -5.59 2.00
N SER A 87 3.47 -5.17 2.67
CA SER A 87 4.60 -6.04 2.99
C SER A 87 4.21 -7.12 4.02
N VAL A 88 3.41 -6.76 5.03
CA VAL A 88 2.91 -7.71 6.02
C VAL A 88 2.02 -8.76 5.36
N VAL A 89 1.14 -8.34 4.44
CA VAL A 89 0.29 -9.25 3.65
C VAL A 89 1.10 -10.24 2.84
N LEU A 90 2.13 -9.76 2.12
CA LEU A 90 3.04 -10.64 1.40
C LEU A 90 3.73 -11.66 2.33
N GLY A 91 4.16 -11.21 3.50
CA GLY A 91 4.74 -12.08 4.54
C GLY A 91 3.79 -13.17 5.02
N ILE A 92 2.52 -12.83 5.25
CA ILE A 92 1.48 -13.77 5.72
C ILE A 92 1.15 -14.79 4.62
N SER A 93 1.07 -14.35 3.36
CA SER A 93 0.75 -15.25 2.24
C SER A 93 1.74 -16.41 2.07
N LEU A 94 2.97 -16.28 2.60
CA LEU A 94 4.00 -17.32 2.60
C LEU A 94 3.76 -18.44 3.62
N ILE A 95 2.92 -18.23 4.64
CA ILE A 95 2.74 -19.16 5.77
C ILE A 95 2.00 -20.45 5.34
N GLY A 96 1.21 -20.40 4.26
CA GLY A 96 0.43 -21.54 3.76
C GLY A 96 1.21 -22.64 3.03
N GLY A 97 2.54 -22.52 2.89
CA GLY A 97 3.41 -23.57 2.36
C GLY A 97 3.37 -23.79 0.85
N GLN A 98 2.52 -23.08 0.09
CA GLN A 98 2.47 -23.11 -1.37
C GLN A 98 3.30 -22.00 -2.05
N GLY A 99 4.11 -21.26 -1.28
CA GLY A 99 4.83 -20.08 -1.75
C GLY A 99 3.98 -18.80 -1.62
N VAL A 100 4.49 -17.67 -2.14
CA VAL A 100 3.68 -16.45 -2.24
C VAL A 100 2.55 -16.74 -3.21
N GLY A 101 1.30 -16.41 -2.86
CA GLY A 101 0.23 -16.38 -3.85
C GLY A 101 0.68 -15.51 -5.02
N LEU A 102 1.02 -16.13 -6.15
CA LEU A 102 1.51 -15.44 -7.35
C LEU A 102 0.62 -14.23 -7.72
N PRO A 103 -0.73 -14.33 -7.59
CA PRO A 103 -1.63 -13.20 -7.80
C PRO A 103 -1.37 -12.02 -6.85
N VAL A 104 -1.25 -12.26 -5.54
CA VAL A 104 -0.99 -11.21 -4.54
C VAL A 104 0.36 -10.55 -4.79
N LEU A 105 1.40 -11.34 -5.07
CA LEU A 105 2.73 -10.81 -5.41
C LEU A 105 2.67 -9.93 -6.65
N ALA A 106 2.02 -10.40 -7.71
CA ALA A 106 1.84 -9.65 -8.94
C ALA A 106 1.05 -8.36 -8.67
N ALA A 107 -0.03 -8.42 -7.89
CA ALA A 107 -0.85 -7.27 -7.57
C ALA A 107 -0.06 -6.20 -6.80
N VAL A 108 0.71 -6.59 -5.78
CA VAL A 108 1.55 -5.68 -5.00
C VAL A 108 2.67 -5.09 -5.87
N PHE A 109 3.30 -5.88 -6.74
CA PHE A 109 4.33 -5.38 -7.67
C PHE A 109 3.73 -4.37 -8.67
N ILE A 110 2.61 -4.73 -9.29
CA ILE A 110 1.95 -3.93 -10.31
C ILE A 110 1.43 -2.61 -9.72
N SER A 111 0.95 -2.59 -8.49
CA SER A 111 0.46 -1.38 -7.82
C SER A 111 1.57 -0.47 -7.32
N ASN A 112 2.67 -1.05 -6.81
CA ASN A 112 3.83 -0.28 -6.36
C ASN A 112 4.60 0.38 -7.50
N LEU A 113 4.55 -0.15 -8.73
CA LEU A 113 5.27 0.46 -9.86
C LEU A 113 4.75 1.89 -10.19
N PRO A 114 3.44 2.12 -10.41
CA PRO A 114 2.88 3.47 -10.57
C PRO A 114 3.18 4.41 -9.40
N GLU A 115 3.15 3.90 -8.17
CA GLU A 115 3.42 4.69 -6.96
C GLU A 115 4.90 5.09 -6.86
N GLY A 116 5.78 4.14 -7.17
CA GLY A 116 7.22 4.32 -7.29
C GLY A 116 7.58 5.42 -8.27
N LEU A 117 6.99 5.36 -9.46
CA LEU A 117 7.19 6.34 -10.52
C LEU A 117 6.65 7.72 -10.15
N SER A 118 5.43 7.80 -9.61
CA SER A 118 4.81 9.09 -9.22
C SER A 118 5.63 9.80 -8.13
N SER A 119 6.03 9.07 -7.08
CA SER A 119 6.83 9.64 -5.99
C SER A 119 8.26 9.98 -6.41
N ALA A 120 8.91 9.15 -7.23
CA ALA A 120 10.22 9.48 -7.81
C ALA A 120 10.17 10.70 -8.74
N ALA A 121 9.11 10.83 -9.54
CA ALA A 121 8.88 12.00 -10.39
C ALA A 121 8.66 13.26 -9.55
N GLY A 122 7.84 13.20 -8.49
CA GLY A 122 7.62 14.31 -7.56
C GLY A 122 8.92 14.77 -6.89
N MET A 123 9.74 13.84 -6.39
CA MET A 123 11.04 14.17 -5.78
C MET A 123 11.99 14.83 -6.78
N LYS A 124 12.03 14.36 -8.03
CA LYS A 124 12.87 14.96 -9.07
C LYS A 124 12.40 16.37 -9.43
N GLN A 125 11.09 16.59 -9.52
CA GLN A 125 10.51 17.93 -9.76
C GLN A 125 10.78 18.89 -8.60
N ALA A 126 10.81 18.39 -7.36
CA ALA A 126 11.21 19.14 -6.16
C ALA A 126 12.72 19.40 -6.05
N GLY A 127 13.51 19.12 -7.10
CA GLY A 127 14.95 19.38 -7.16
C GLY A 127 15.83 18.39 -6.40
N ARG A 128 15.30 17.22 -6.00
CA ARG A 128 16.08 16.21 -5.26
C ARG A 128 17.08 15.50 -6.17
N SER A 129 18.27 15.22 -5.62
CA SER A 129 19.31 14.48 -6.35
C SER A 129 18.92 13.02 -6.58
N ALA A 130 19.43 12.41 -7.65
CA ALA A 130 19.20 10.99 -7.93
C ALA A 130 19.64 10.09 -6.76
N ARG A 131 20.76 10.40 -6.10
CA ARG A 131 21.25 9.64 -4.92
C ARG A 131 20.23 9.64 -3.78
N TYR A 132 19.57 10.77 -3.56
CA TYR A 132 18.52 10.89 -2.54
C TYR A 132 17.34 9.96 -2.87
N VAL A 133 16.84 10.03 -4.11
CA VAL A 133 15.71 9.21 -4.58
C VAL A 133 16.04 7.72 -4.47
N PHE A 134 17.19 7.28 -4.96
CA PHE A 134 17.62 5.88 -4.85
C PHE A 134 17.82 5.44 -3.40
N GLY A 135 18.35 6.32 -2.53
CA GLY A 135 18.54 6.04 -1.12
C GLY A 135 17.22 5.81 -0.38
N VAL A 136 16.23 6.68 -0.61
CA VAL A 136 14.87 6.53 -0.03
C VAL A 136 14.22 5.23 -0.49
N TRP A 137 14.21 4.95 -1.79
CA TRP A 137 13.58 3.74 -2.34
C TRP A 137 14.28 2.45 -1.92
N THR A 138 15.61 2.45 -1.83
CA THR A 138 16.35 1.31 -1.28
C THR A 138 16.00 1.09 0.19
N GLY A 139 15.89 2.17 0.97
CA GLY A 139 15.47 2.09 2.37
C GLY A 139 14.06 1.52 2.53
N ILE A 140 13.10 2.00 1.74
CA ILE A 140 11.73 1.45 1.73
C ILE A 140 11.75 -0.03 1.37
N ALA A 141 12.45 -0.43 0.30
CA ALA A 141 12.53 -1.83 -0.12
C ALA A 141 13.11 -2.75 0.98
N VAL A 142 14.16 -2.30 1.68
CA VAL A 142 14.75 -3.06 2.79
C VAL A 142 13.77 -3.19 3.96
N ILE A 143 13.11 -2.09 4.35
CA ILE A 143 12.16 -2.13 5.48
C ILE A 143 10.91 -2.94 5.11
N SER A 144 10.42 -2.86 3.88
CA SER A 144 9.35 -3.70 3.35
C SER A 144 9.73 -5.18 3.39
N GLY A 145 10.93 -5.55 2.92
CA GLY A 145 11.43 -6.91 3.01
C GLY A 145 11.54 -7.41 4.46
N ALA A 146 12.02 -6.57 5.37
CA ALA A 146 12.07 -6.88 6.80
C ALA A 146 10.68 -7.03 7.41
N SER A 147 9.72 -6.20 7.02
CA SER A 147 8.32 -6.25 7.48
C SER A 147 7.63 -7.53 7.00
N ALA A 148 7.86 -7.94 5.75
CA ALA A 148 7.38 -9.21 5.22
C ALA A 148 8.00 -10.42 5.94
N MET A 149 9.32 -10.37 6.17
CA MET A 149 10.03 -11.40 6.94
C MET A 149 9.51 -11.51 8.38
N LEU A 150 9.31 -10.38 9.07
CA LEU A 150 8.74 -10.35 10.41
C LEU A 150 7.29 -10.85 10.43
N GLY A 151 6.48 -10.46 9.44
CA GLY A 151 5.12 -10.99 9.27
C GLY A 151 5.12 -12.52 9.16
N TYR A 152 6.01 -13.08 8.34
CA TYR A 152 6.17 -14.54 8.23
C TYR A 152 6.65 -15.17 9.54
N LEU A 153 7.73 -14.69 10.14
CA LEU A 153 8.36 -15.31 11.30
C LEU A 153 7.53 -15.21 12.58
N LEU A 154 6.90 -14.05 12.82
CA LEU A 154 6.12 -13.81 14.04
C LEU A 154 4.74 -14.47 13.99
N LEU A 155 4.21 -14.73 12.79
CA LEU A 155 2.89 -15.31 12.61
C LEU A 155 2.93 -16.79 12.19
N ALA A 156 4.14 -17.35 11.98
CA ALA A 156 4.32 -18.78 11.80
C ALA A 156 3.83 -19.54 13.05
N GLY A 157 2.69 -20.23 12.92
CA GLY A 157 2.05 -20.95 14.03
C GLY A 157 1.05 -20.13 14.86
N ALA A 158 0.72 -18.90 14.43
CA ALA A 158 -0.34 -18.11 15.04
C ALA A 158 -1.72 -18.77 14.88
N ALA A 159 -2.64 -18.48 15.80
CA ALA A 159 -4.01 -18.94 15.71
C ALA A 159 -4.68 -18.40 14.43
N PRO A 160 -5.53 -19.20 13.75
CA PRO A 160 -6.27 -18.77 12.54
C PRO A 160 -6.98 -17.43 12.71
N SER A 161 -7.62 -17.21 13.86
CA SER A 161 -8.30 -15.94 14.17
C SER A 161 -7.36 -14.74 14.22
N LEU A 162 -6.12 -14.91 14.69
CA LEU A 162 -5.13 -13.83 14.72
C LEU A 162 -4.65 -13.50 13.31
N ILE A 163 -4.40 -14.52 12.47
CA ILE A 163 -4.06 -14.33 11.06
C ILE A 163 -5.18 -13.56 10.36
N ALA A 164 -6.43 -13.96 10.54
CA ALA A 164 -7.60 -13.27 9.97
C ALA A 164 -7.68 -11.80 10.39
N VAL A 165 -7.50 -11.50 11.68
CA VAL A 165 -7.51 -10.11 12.17
C VAL A 165 -6.40 -9.29 11.52
N ILE A 166 -5.18 -9.81 11.44
CA ILE A 166 -4.04 -9.06 10.88
C ILE A 166 -4.20 -8.87 9.37
N THR A 167 -4.64 -9.90 8.64
CA THR A 167 -4.96 -9.80 7.21
C THR A 167 -6.04 -8.75 6.97
N ALA A 168 -7.10 -8.75 7.77
CA ALA A 168 -8.17 -7.76 7.66
C ALA A 168 -7.69 -6.34 8.03
N VAL A 169 -6.84 -6.19 9.05
CA VAL A 169 -6.18 -4.92 9.39
C VAL A 169 -5.42 -4.37 8.17
N ALA A 170 -4.64 -5.20 7.49
CA ALA A 170 -3.93 -4.75 6.30
C ALA A 170 -4.89 -4.36 5.17
N ALA A 171 -5.95 -5.14 4.92
CA ALA A 171 -6.97 -4.83 3.92
C ALA A 171 -7.66 -3.47 4.19
N GLY A 172 -8.01 -3.21 5.45
CA GLY A 172 -8.62 -1.95 5.86
C GLY A 172 -7.68 -0.75 5.69
N ALA A 173 -6.41 -0.92 6.04
CA ALA A 173 -5.38 0.11 5.83
C ALA A 173 -5.15 0.39 4.33
N ILE A 174 -5.12 -0.64 3.49
CA ILE A 174 -4.99 -0.52 2.02
C ILE A 174 -6.19 0.24 1.45
N LEU A 175 -7.42 -0.10 1.84
CA LEU A 175 -8.60 0.59 1.31
C LEU A 175 -8.61 2.08 1.71
N ALA A 176 -8.26 2.39 2.96
CA ALA A 176 -8.12 3.77 3.42
C ALA A 176 -7.03 4.51 2.62
N MET A 177 -5.88 3.89 2.38
CA MET A 177 -4.79 4.43 1.58
C MET A 177 -5.21 4.72 0.13
N ILE A 178 -5.94 3.80 -0.50
CA ILE A 178 -6.45 3.97 -1.87
C ILE A 178 -7.38 5.19 -1.93
N ALA A 179 -8.32 5.30 -0.99
CA ALA A 179 -9.28 6.40 -0.95
C ALA A 179 -8.62 7.75 -0.64
N ASP A 180 -7.70 7.81 0.31
CA ASP A 180 -7.09 9.05 0.78
C ASP A 180 -5.97 9.55 -0.16
N THR A 181 -5.31 8.64 -0.89
CA THR A 181 -4.11 8.99 -1.64
C THR A 181 -4.16 8.60 -3.11
N MET A 182 -4.44 7.34 -3.45
CA MET A 182 -4.32 6.89 -4.84
C MET A 182 -5.42 7.43 -5.75
N VAL A 183 -6.67 7.45 -5.27
CA VAL A 183 -7.82 7.95 -6.03
C VAL A 183 -7.72 9.45 -6.30
N PRO A 184 -7.43 10.32 -5.30
CA PRO A 184 -7.23 11.75 -5.54
C PRO A 184 -6.09 12.02 -6.54
N GLU A 185 -4.93 11.38 -6.35
CA GLU A 185 -3.77 11.55 -7.24
C GLU A 185 -4.09 11.11 -8.68
N ALA A 186 -4.74 9.96 -8.82
CA ALA A 186 -5.15 9.45 -10.11
C ALA A 186 -6.13 10.37 -10.83
N PHE A 187 -7.04 10.98 -10.06
CA PHE A 187 -8.01 11.93 -10.59
C PHE A 187 -7.39 13.26 -11.01
N GLU A 188 -6.34 13.72 -10.32
CA GLU A 188 -5.56 14.90 -10.71
C GLU A 188 -4.83 14.68 -12.06
N GLU A 189 -4.29 13.47 -12.32
CA GLU A 189 -3.57 13.17 -13.58
C GLU A 189 -4.50 12.85 -14.76
N THR A 190 -5.52 12.01 -14.54
CA THR A 190 -6.27 11.37 -15.64
C THR A 190 -7.73 11.79 -15.73
N HIS A 191 -8.24 12.54 -14.73
CA HIS A 191 -9.60 13.08 -14.67
C HIS A 191 -10.66 12.04 -15.06
N ILE A 192 -11.36 12.24 -16.18
CA ILE A 192 -12.44 11.38 -16.67
C ILE A 192 -11.99 9.93 -16.95
N PHE A 193 -10.71 9.71 -17.26
CA PHE A 193 -10.18 8.38 -17.53
C PHE A 193 -9.83 7.59 -16.27
N THR A 194 -9.81 8.22 -15.10
CA THR A 194 -9.44 7.59 -13.81
C THR A 194 -10.25 6.32 -13.57
N GLY A 195 -11.58 6.43 -13.64
CA GLY A 195 -12.46 5.29 -13.40
C GLY A 195 -12.25 4.15 -14.40
N LEU A 196 -12.01 4.45 -15.68
CA LEU A 196 -11.74 3.44 -16.69
C LEU A 196 -10.42 2.72 -16.43
N ILE A 197 -9.34 3.46 -16.15
CA ILE A 197 -8.02 2.87 -15.88
C ILE A 197 -8.04 2.04 -14.60
N THR A 198 -8.72 2.51 -13.55
CA THR A 198 -8.95 1.73 -12.32
C THR A 198 -9.74 0.46 -12.61
N THR A 199 -10.79 0.52 -13.44
CA THR A 199 -11.57 -0.66 -13.84
C THR A 199 -10.71 -1.68 -14.59
N VAL A 200 -9.84 -1.24 -15.50
CA VAL A 200 -8.92 -2.12 -16.23
C VAL A 200 -7.91 -2.76 -15.28
N GLY A 201 -7.35 -2.00 -14.33
CA GLY A 201 -6.45 -2.54 -13.31
C GLY A 201 -7.10 -3.60 -12.45
N PHE A 202 -8.33 -3.35 -11.99
CA PHE A 202 -9.13 -4.33 -11.25
C PHE A 202 -9.37 -5.59 -12.08
N LEU A 203 -9.83 -5.46 -13.32
CA LEU A 203 -10.15 -6.60 -14.18
C LEU A 203 -8.92 -7.46 -14.47
N ILE A 204 -7.76 -6.85 -14.69
CA ILE A 204 -6.51 -7.58 -14.92
C ILE A 204 -6.09 -8.33 -13.66
N ALA A 205 -6.12 -7.69 -12.49
CA ALA A 205 -5.78 -8.35 -11.23
C ALA A 205 -6.71 -9.52 -10.93
N PHE A 206 -8.02 -9.33 -11.11
CA PHE A 206 -9.03 -10.37 -10.98
C PHE A 206 -8.80 -11.52 -11.97
N ALA A 207 -8.47 -11.22 -13.23
CA ALA A 207 -8.17 -12.26 -14.21
C ALA A 207 -6.92 -13.07 -13.84
N ILE A 208 -5.88 -12.41 -13.31
CA ILE A 208 -4.66 -13.09 -12.82
C ILE A 208 -5.00 -14.03 -11.66
N GLU A 209 -5.79 -13.58 -10.69
CA GLU A 209 -6.29 -14.40 -9.57
C GLU A 209 -7.06 -15.64 -10.04
N ARG A 210 -7.85 -15.53 -11.11
CA ARG A 210 -8.66 -16.66 -11.60
C ARG A 210 -7.93 -17.66 -12.47
N ILE A 211 -6.79 -17.29 -13.02
CA ILE A 211 -6.01 -18.13 -13.95
C ILE A 211 -4.82 -18.79 -13.24
N GLY A 212 -4.32 -18.19 -12.15
CA GLY A 212 -3.25 -18.72 -11.29
C GLY A 212 -3.76 -19.52 -10.11
#